data_AF-A0A8J3XUZ4-F1
#
_entry.id   AF-A0A8J3XUZ4-F1
#
_cell.length_a   1.000
_cell.length_b   1.000
_cell.length_c   1.000
_cell.angle_alpha   90.00
_cell.angle_beta   90.00
_cell.angle_gamma   90.00
#
_symmetry.space_group_name_H-M   'P 1'
#
loop_
_entity.id
_entity.type
_entity.pdbx_description
1 polymer ?
#
loop_
_entity_poly.entity_id
_entity_poly.type
_entity_poly.pdbx_seq_one_letter_code
_entity_poly.pdbx_strand_id
1 'polypeptide(L)'
;MSGFAFDLVRHTPVRPSRQRTTSLSLTGTAGPYGEVAVTVGTVPRVATLAAPGLPDCSVTHPDNTRQGLIAVDGHTRLTLGELTATIGQNRRSLGKKGRGFSIRLGERDYAYLSVATAEEELRDEARGPLVRLRIPLASSKVAVTVMPEADAADLALALVLQGADRTSLTVTQAAVSGVMAFLQNGKDEA
;
A
#
# COMPACT_ATOMS: atom_id res chain seq x y z
N MET A 1 -0.08 14.75 -18.86
CA MET A 1 0.57 15.87 -18.14
C MET A 1 2.06 15.61 -18.11
N SER A 2 2.95 16.58 -17.86
CA SER A 2 4.35 16.22 -17.58
C SER A 2 4.42 15.51 -16.23
N GLY A 3 5.14 14.39 -16.16
CA GLY A 3 5.39 13.71 -14.88
C GLY A 3 6.08 14.64 -13.88
N PHE A 4 5.98 14.32 -12.60
CA PHE A 4 6.57 15.13 -11.52
C PHE A 4 7.02 14.25 -10.35
N ALA A 5 7.80 14.83 -9.44
CA ALA A 5 8.28 14.13 -8.26
C ALA A 5 8.13 15.01 -7.01
N PHE A 6 7.94 14.36 -5.86
CA PHE A 6 7.85 15.02 -4.57
C PHE A 6 8.24 14.06 -3.44
N ASP A 7 8.47 14.61 -2.25
CA ASP A 7 8.73 13.83 -1.04
C ASP A 7 7.49 13.79 -0.15
N LEU A 8 7.21 12.62 0.41
CA LEU A 8 6.43 12.49 1.63
C LEU A 8 7.37 12.41 2.82
N VAL A 9 7.10 13.16 3.87
CA VAL A 9 7.88 13.18 5.12
C VAL A 9 7.07 12.51 6.23
N ARG A 10 7.70 11.55 6.91
CA ARG A 10 7.13 10.87 8.06
C ARG A 10 7.20 11.78 9.27
N HIS A 11 6.04 12.03 9.86
CA HIS A 11 5.91 12.74 11.11
C HIS A 11 5.66 11.76 12.26
N THR A 12 6.48 11.88 13.30
CA THR A 12 6.14 11.31 14.59
C THR A 12 5.11 12.24 15.24
N PRO A 13 3.93 11.75 15.64
CA PRO A 13 2.95 12.59 16.31
C PRO A 13 3.56 13.20 17.59
N VAL A 14 3.52 14.53 17.70
CA VAL A 14 4.31 15.34 18.67
C VAL A 14 3.73 15.33 20.10
N ARG A 15 2.56 14.72 20.36
CA ARG A 15 1.93 14.78 21.70
C ARG A 15 2.17 13.55 22.58
N PRO A 16 2.63 13.72 23.83
CA PRO A 16 2.62 12.67 24.83
C PRO A 16 1.33 12.74 25.66
N SER A 17 0.26 12.04 25.27
CA SER A 17 -0.84 11.73 26.20
C SER A 17 -1.66 10.52 25.74
N ARG A 18 -1.71 9.52 26.63
CA ARG A 18 -2.70 8.45 26.86
C ARG A 18 -3.41 7.69 25.72
N GLN A 19 -3.25 8.00 24.44
CA GLN A 19 -3.87 7.25 23.34
C GLN A 19 -3.09 7.50 22.04
N ARG A 20 -2.16 6.60 21.70
CA ARG A 20 -1.53 6.57 20.37
C ARG A 20 -2.61 6.14 19.36
N THR A 21 -3.32 7.09 18.78
CA THR A 21 -4.41 6.82 17.81
C THR A 21 -3.93 6.72 16.36
N THR A 22 -2.67 7.06 16.07
CA THR A 22 -2.11 7.08 14.72
C THR A 22 -0.78 6.34 14.68
N SER A 23 -0.68 5.34 13.81
CA SER A 23 0.52 4.49 13.66
C SER A 23 1.49 4.97 12.56
N LEU A 24 0.97 5.69 11.57
CA LEU A 24 1.73 6.33 10.49
C LEU A 24 1.10 7.68 10.15
N SER A 25 1.93 8.70 9.94
CA SER A 25 1.55 9.98 9.35
C SER A 25 2.63 10.40 8.36
N LEU A 26 2.26 10.57 7.10
CA LEU A 26 3.10 11.04 6.00
C LEU A 26 2.47 12.30 5.42
N THR A 27 3.25 13.34 5.15
CA THR A 27 2.77 14.57 4.50
C THR A 27 3.72 15.05 3.40
N GLY A 28 3.20 15.74 2.40
CA GLY A 28 3.99 16.32 1.32
C GLY A 28 3.17 17.23 0.41
N THR A 29 3.79 17.74 -0.65
CA THR A 29 3.11 18.56 -1.67
C THR A 29 3.18 17.85 -3.02
N ALA A 30 2.03 17.34 -3.49
CA ALA A 30 1.93 16.55 -4.71
C ALA A 30 1.74 17.43 -5.95
N GLY A 31 2.73 18.28 -6.24
CA GLY A 31 2.73 19.14 -7.42
C GLY A 31 1.42 19.94 -7.57
N PRO A 32 0.68 19.80 -8.69
CA PRO A 32 -0.55 20.56 -8.93
C PRO A 32 -1.71 20.18 -8.00
N TYR A 33 -1.64 19.05 -7.29
CA TYR A 33 -2.69 18.57 -6.40
C TYR A 33 -2.60 19.14 -4.97
N GLY A 34 -1.56 19.92 -4.68
CA GLY A 34 -1.39 20.61 -3.41
C GLY A 34 -0.91 19.70 -2.28
N GLU A 35 -1.24 20.07 -1.04
CA GLU A 35 -0.85 19.32 0.13
C GLU A 35 -1.57 17.98 0.22
N VAL A 36 -0.82 16.93 0.56
CA VAL A 36 -1.33 15.57 0.74
C VAL A 36 -0.87 15.03 2.09
N ALA A 37 -1.76 14.28 2.74
CA ALA A 37 -1.48 13.57 3.98
C ALA A 37 -2.01 12.14 3.94
N VAL A 38 -1.17 11.17 4.30
CA VAL A 38 -1.57 9.77 4.48
C VAL A 38 -1.46 9.43 5.96
N THR A 39 -2.57 8.98 6.55
CA THR A 39 -2.61 8.61 7.96
C THR A 39 -3.12 7.20 8.13
N VAL A 40 -2.58 6.47 9.11
CA VAL A 40 -3.11 5.15 9.52
C VAL A 40 -3.59 5.23 10.96
N GLY A 41 -4.90 5.22 11.14
CA GLY A 41 -5.54 5.13 12.45
C GLY A 41 -5.30 3.78 13.11
N THR A 42 -5.24 3.74 14.45
CA THR A 42 -5.11 2.49 15.20
C THR A 42 -6.47 1.84 15.49
N VAL A 43 -7.52 2.64 15.73
CA VAL A 43 -8.89 2.18 15.98
C VAL A 43 -9.90 3.23 15.49
N PRO A 44 -10.75 2.95 14.48
CA PRO A 44 -10.69 1.79 13.60
C PRO A 44 -9.40 1.79 12.76
N ARG A 45 -8.95 0.61 12.34
CA ARG A 45 -7.72 0.45 11.55
C ARG A 45 -7.98 0.83 10.09
N VAL A 46 -7.79 2.12 9.80
CA VAL A 46 -8.07 2.72 8.49
C VAL A 46 -6.88 3.56 8.05
N ALA A 47 -6.44 3.36 6.82
CA ALA A 47 -5.53 4.25 6.12
C ALA A 47 -6.38 5.21 5.30
N THR A 48 -6.15 6.51 5.46
CA THR A 48 -6.87 7.54 4.71
C THR A 48 -5.89 8.45 4.00
N LEU A 49 -6.31 8.94 2.84
CA LEU A 49 -5.69 10.04 2.13
C LEU A 49 -6.52 11.30 2.36
N ALA A 50 -5.86 12.37 2.82
CA ALA A 50 -6.44 13.72 2.88
C ALA A 50 -5.66 14.61 1.90
N ALA A 51 -6.35 15.06 0.86
CA ALA A 51 -5.76 15.89 -0.19
C ALA A 51 -6.90 16.58 -0.98
N PRO A 52 -7.07 17.91 -0.90
CA PRO A 52 -8.17 18.60 -1.59
C PRO A 52 -8.16 18.42 -3.12
N GLY A 53 -6.97 18.23 -3.72
CA GLY A 53 -6.81 18.04 -5.15
C GLY A 53 -6.92 16.59 -5.62
N LEU A 54 -7.13 15.62 -4.72
CA LEU A 54 -7.20 14.20 -5.06
C LEU A 54 -8.55 13.61 -4.63
N PRO A 55 -9.02 12.54 -5.31
CA PRO A 55 -10.20 11.82 -4.86
C PRO A 55 -9.98 11.20 -3.48
N ASP A 56 -11.05 11.14 -2.68
CA ASP A 56 -11.04 10.45 -1.40
C ASP A 56 -10.60 9.00 -1.58
N CYS A 57 -9.67 8.54 -0.73
CA CYS A 57 -9.14 7.19 -0.83
C CYS A 57 -8.90 6.61 0.55
N SER A 58 -9.31 5.36 0.75
CA SER A 58 -9.15 4.68 2.02
C SER A 58 -8.85 3.19 1.87
N VAL A 59 -8.10 2.65 2.82
CA VAL A 59 -7.90 1.21 2.99
C VAL A 59 -8.37 0.84 4.38
N THR A 60 -9.20 -0.19 4.48
CA THR A 60 -9.75 -0.70 5.74
C THR A 60 -9.57 -2.20 5.81
N HIS A 61 -9.47 -2.73 7.03
CA HIS A 61 -9.46 -4.17 7.26
C HIS A 61 -10.35 -4.48 8.48
N PRO A 62 -11.20 -5.52 8.42
CA PRO A 62 -12.16 -5.81 9.49
C PRO A 62 -11.49 -6.27 10.80
N ASP A 63 -10.31 -6.89 10.71
CA ASP A 63 -9.50 -7.21 11.89
C ASP A 63 -8.84 -5.96 12.50
N ASN A 64 -9.44 -5.51 13.62
CA ASN A 64 -8.95 -4.41 14.46
C ASN A 64 -8.07 -4.88 15.63
N THR A 65 -7.72 -6.16 15.72
CA THR A 65 -6.91 -6.69 16.83
C THR A 65 -5.41 -6.42 16.66
N ARG A 66 -4.98 -6.08 15.43
CA ARG A 66 -3.57 -5.77 15.09
C ARG A 66 -3.33 -4.26 15.08
N GLN A 67 -2.19 -3.83 15.63
CA GLN A 67 -1.71 -2.44 15.55
C GLN A 67 -0.78 -2.25 14.35
N GLY A 68 -0.79 -1.05 13.74
CA GLY A 68 0.13 -0.66 12.66
C GLY A 68 -0.51 -0.61 11.26
N LEU A 69 0.33 -0.78 10.23
CA LEU A 69 -0.04 -0.80 8.81
C LEU A 69 -1.13 -1.84 8.51
N ILE A 70 -1.88 -1.72 7.42
CA ILE A 70 -3.08 -2.54 7.11
C ILE A 70 -2.78 -3.75 6.23
N ALA A 71 -3.02 -4.96 6.74
CA ALA A 71 -2.87 -6.20 5.97
C ALA A 71 -3.66 -6.14 4.64
N VAL A 72 -3.03 -6.62 3.57
CA VAL A 72 -3.64 -6.69 2.22
C VAL A 72 -3.96 -8.14 1.88
N ASP A 73 -5.22 -8.51 2.08
CA ASP A 73 -5.79 -9.81 1.75
C ASP A 73 -7.22 -9.67 1.20
N GLY A 74 -7.94 -10.79 1.06
CA GLY A 74 -9.29 -10.82 0.50
C GLY A 74 -10.36 -10.15 1.38
N HIS A 75 -10.05 -9.77 2.61
CA HIS A 75 -10.95 -9.05 3.51
C HIS A 75 -10.66 -7.55 3.57
N THR A 76 -9.53 -7.12 3.01
CA THR A 76 -9.17 -5.70 2.87
C THR A 76 -10.13 -5.02 1.91
N ARG A 77 -10.70 -3.89 2.32
CA ARG A 77 -11.48 -3.03 1.42
C ARG A 77 -10.68 -1.78 1.12
N LEU A 78 -10.44 -1.56 -0.16
CA LEU A 78 -9.83 -0.34 -0.69
C LEU A 78 -10.92 0.43 -1.44
N THR A 79 -11.07 1.71 -1.14
CA THR A 79 -12.04 2.59 -1.81
C THR A 79 -11.35 3.78 -2.45
N LEU A 80 -11.89 4.24 -3.57
CA LEU A 80 -11.50 5.46 -4.27
C LEU A 80 -12.78 6.19 -4.71
N GLY A 81 -13.10 7.31 -4.06
CA GLY A 81 -14.41 7.92 -4.14
C GLY A 81 -15.50 6.90 -3.82
N GLU A 82 -16.45 6.71 -4.74
CA GLU A 82 -17.54 5.74 -4.61
C GLU A 82 -17.16 4.32 -5.05
N LEU A 83 -16.01 4.15 -5.68
CA LEU A 83 -15.57 2.85 -6.18
C LEU A 83 -14.93 2.02 -5.08
N THR A 84 -15.29 0.75 -5.01
CA THR A 84 -14.61 -0.24 -4.16
C THR A 84 -13.76 -1.16 -5.02
N ALA A 85 -12.49 -1.28 -4.67
CA ALA A 85 -11.56 -2.15 -5.37
C ALA A 85 -11.71 -3.61 -4.94
N THR A 86 -11.49 -4.52 -5.89
CA THR A 86 -11.24 -5.94 -5.59
C THR A 86 -9.74 -6.17 -5.53
N ILE A 87 -9.26 -6.81 -4.46
CA ILE A 87 -7.84 -7.10 -4.25
C ILE A 87 -7.60 -8.60 -4.46
N GLY A 88 -6.60 -8.92 -5.27
CA GLY A 88 -6.15 -10.29 -5.52
C GLY A 88 -4.68 -10.46 -5.12
N GLN A 89 -4.36 -11.46 -4.31
CA GLN A 89 -2.96 -11.79 -4.02
C GLN A 89 -2.36 -12.60 -5.17
N ASN A 90 -1.21 -12.17 -5.69
CA ASN A 90 -0.49 -12.96 -6.68
C ASN A 90 0.30 -14.10 -6.00
N ARG A 91 -0.40 -15.20 -5.71
CA ARG A 91 0.18 -16.38 -5.03
C ARG A 91 1.19 -17.17 -5.89
N ARG A 92 1.32 -16.86 -7.19
CA ARG A 92 2.11 -17.66 -8.15
C ARG A 92 3.51 -17.10 -8.46
N SER A 93 3.87 -15.91 -7.97
CA SER A 93 5.23 -15.36 -8.16
C SER A 93 6.23 -15.98 -7.18
N LEU A 94 6.93 -17.03 -7.62
CA LEU A 94 8.05 -17.64 -6.89
C LEU A 94 9.29 -16.70 -6.78
N GLY A 95 9.42 -15.71 -7.66
CA GLY A 95 10.54 -14.77 -7.69
C GLY A 95 10.37 -13.54 -6.78
N LYS A 96 11.48 -12.99 -6.28
CA LYS A 96 11.51 -11.75 -5.45
C LYS A 96 11.01 -10.51 -6.21
N LYS A 97 11.09 -10.48 -7.54
CA LYS A 97 10.77 -9.33 -8.42
C LYS A 97 9.34 -9.28 -8.96
N GLY A 98 8.46 -10.20 -8.54
CA GLY A 98 7.06 -10.27 -9.00
C GLY A 98 6.05 -10.32 -7.85
N ARG A 99 6.49 -10.08 -6.60
CA ARG A 99 5.61 -10.10 -5.44
C ARG A 99 4.83 -8.79 -5.39
N GLY A 100 3.52 -8.94 -5.48
CA GLY A 100 2.57 -7.85 -5.57
C GLY A 100 1.15 -8.36 -5.38
N PHE A 101 0.21 -7.44 -5.37
CA PHE A 101 -1.21 -7.75 -5.44
C PHE A 101 -1.84 -7.02 -6.62
N SER A 102 -2.84 -7.65 -7.22
CA SER A 102 -3.68 -7.05 -8.25
C SER A 102 -4.78 -6.25 -7.57
N ILE A 103 -5.14 -5.11 -8.17
CA ILE A 103 -6.22 -4.25 -7.74
C ILE A 103 -7.09 -4.01 -8.96
N ARG A 104 -8.33 -4.47 -8.93
CA ARG A 104 -9.33 -4.10 -9.93
C ARG A 104 -10.21 -2.99 -9.37
N LEU A 105 -10.28 -1.87 -10.05
CA LEU A 105 -11.05 -0.69 -9.64
C LEU A 105 -11.82 -0.14 -10.84
N GLY A 106 -13.14 -0.37 -10.86
CA GLY A 106 -13.94 -0.11 -12.05
C GLY A 106 -13.43 -0.95 -13.23
N GLU A 107 -13.11 -0.27 -14.33
CA GLU A 107 -12.57 -0.87 -15.56
C GLU A 107 -11.04 -0.95 -15.59
N ARG A 108 -10.36 -0.46 -14.53
CA ARG A 108 -8.89 -0.41 -14.49
C ARG A 108 -8.35 -1.59 -13.68
N ASP A 109 -7.38 -2.26 -14.28
CA ASP A 109 -6.64 -3.36 -13.67
C ASP A 109 -5.22 -2.90 -13.35
N TYR A 110 -4.91 -2.84 -12.06
CA TYR A 110 -3.62 -2.43 -11.55
C TYR A 110 -2.86 -3.59 -10.93
N ALA A 111 -1.53 -3.48 -10.94
CA ALA A 111 -0.62 -4.25 -10.13
C ALA A 111 0.18 -3.30 -9.23
N TYR A 112 0.22 -3.62 -7.94
CA TYR A 112 1.13 -2.96 -6.99
C TYR A 112 2.28 -3.90 -6.67
N LEU A 113 3.50 -3.51 -7.06
CA LEU A 113 4.65 -4.40 -7.14
C LEU A 113 5.84 -3.85 -6.36
N SER A 114 6.64 -4.75 -5.75
CA SER A 114 8.02 -4.42 -5.38
C SER A 114 8.94 -4.66 -6.58
N VAL A 115 9.52 -3.60 -7.13
CA VAL A 115 10.34 -3.64 -8.36
C VAL A 115 11.84 -3.70 -8.06
N ALA A 116 12.26 -3.13 -6.93
CA ALA A 116 13.62 -3.24 -6.40
C ALA A 116 13.62 -3.13 -4.87
N THR A 117 14.81 -3.25 -4.26
CA THR A 117 14.96 -3.05 -2.81
C THR A 117 14.47 -1.65 -2.43
N ALA A 118 13.43 -1.61 -1.60
CA ALA A 118 12.79 -0.40 -1.13
C ALA A 118 12.24 0.51 -2.24
N GLU A 119 11.90 -0.09 -3.39
CA GLU A 119 11.23 0.56 -4.50
C GLU A 119 9.97 -0.22 -4.88
N GLU A 120 8.88 0.53 -4.99
CA GLU A 120 7.55 0.04 -5.28
C GLU A 120 6.98 0.78 -6.49
N GLU A 121 6.12 0.09 -7.25
CA GLU A 121 5.49 0.63 -8.45
C GLU A 121 3.99 0.29 -8.43
N LEU A 122 3.15 1.31 -8.59
CA LEU A 122 1.79 1.14 -9.08
C LEU A 122 1.85 1.15 -10.61
N ARG A 123 1.34 0.10 -11.21
CA ARG A 123 1.26 -0.10 -12.65
C ARG A 123 -0.17 -0.40 -13.03
N ASP A 124 -0.62 0.17 -14.14
CA ASP A 124 -1.85 -0.20 -14.83
C ASP A 124 -1.51 -1.15 -15.98
N GLU A 125 -2.37 -2.15 -16.22
CA GLU A 125 -2.12 -3.17 -17.23
C GLU A 125 -2.01 -2.60 -18.66
N ALA A 126 -2.82 -1.58 -18.98
CA ALA A 126 -2.86 -0.97 -20.30
C ALA A 126 -1.83 0.17 -20.45
N ARG A 127 -1.65 0.98 -19.40
CA ARG A 127 -0.82 2.21 -19.43
C ARG A 127 0.61 2.00 -18.96
N GLY A 128 0.89 0.89 -18.28
CA GLY A 128 2.21 0.62 -17.71
C GLY A 128 2.46 1.35 -16.38
N PRO A 129 3.72 1.67 -16.03
CA PRO A 129 4.06 2.34 -14.77
C PRO A 129 3.35 3.69 -14.61
N LEU A 130 2.78 3.94 -13.43
CA LEU A 130 2.07 5.20 -13.14
C LEU A 130 2.70 5.97 -11.99
N VAL A 131 3.02 5.28 -10.89
CA VAL A 131 3.64 5.90 -9.72
C VAL A 131 4.72 5.00 -9.17
N ARG A 132 5.90 5.56 -8.89
CA ARG A 132 7.00 4.88 -8.19
C ARG A 132 7.23 5.50 -6.84
N LEU A 133 7.42 4.65 -5.84
CA LEU A 133 7.73 5.05 -4.48
C LEU A 133 9.06 4.43 -4.08
N ARG A 134 9.99 5.29 -3.65
CA ARG A 134 11.28 4.88 -3.11
C ARG A 134 11.34 5.23 -1.64
N ILE A 135 11.65 4.23 -0.82
CA ILE A 135 11.68 4.33 0.64
C ILE A 135 13.12 4.08 1.09
N PRO A 136 14.03 5.07 1.08
CA PRO A 136 15.42 4.84 1.44
C PRO A 136 15.54 4.25 2.85
N LEU A 137 16.46 3.31 3.03
CA LEU A 137 16.73 2.70 4.33
C LEU A 137 17.10 3.79 5.35
N ALA A 138 16.53 3.73 6.55
CA ALA A 138 16.72 4.71 7.62
C ALA A 138 16.29 6.16 7.30
N SER A 139 15.51 6.38 6.25
CA SER A 139 14.94 7.68 5.92
C SER A 139 13.53 7.84 6.51
N SER A 140 13.21 9.05 6.98
CA SER A 140 11.83 9.45 7.27
C SER A 140 11.08 9.87 6.00
N LYS A 141 11.75 9.94 4.85
CA LYS A 141 11.18 10.37 3.58
C LYS A 141 10.85 9.20 2.66
N VAL A 142 9.72 9.31 1.96
CA VAL A 142 9.35 8.48 0.82
C VAL A 142 9.37 9.38 -0.41
N ALA A 143 10.26 9.10 -1.36
CA ALA A 143 10.29 9.82 -2.63
C ALA A 143 9.24 9.24 -3.56
N VAL A 144 8.38 10.08 -4.11
CA VAL A 144 7.28 9.72 -5.01
C VAL A 144 7.57 10.30 -6.39
N THR A 145 7.52 9.46 -7.42
CA THR A 145 7.63 9.87 -8.81
C THR A 145 6.35 9.50 -9.55
N VAL A 146 5.69 10.49 -10.14
CA VAL A 146 4.44 10.36 -10.87
C VAL A 146 4.73 10.42 -12.37
N MET A 147 4.32 9.39 -13.10
CA MET A 147 4.56 9.27 -14.53
C MET A 147 3.59 10.18 -15.32
N PRO A 148 3.94 10.59 -16.56
CA PRO A 148 3.11 11.48 -17.39
C PRO A 148 1.67 11.01 -17.66
N GLU A 149 1.48 9.69 -17.68
CA GLU A 149 0.20 8.99 -17.94
C GLU A 149 -0.66 8.81 -16.69
N ALA A 150 -0.13 9.15 -15.51
CA ALA A 150 -0.86 9.03 -14.26
C ALA A 150 -1.82 10.20 -14.04
N ASP A 151 -3.01 9.88 -13.54
CA ASP A 151 -4.02 10.85 -13.14
C ASP A 151 -4.18 10.93 -11.60
N ALA A 152 -5.14 11.73 -11.14
CA ALA A 152 -5.41 11.93 -9.72
C ALA A 152 -5.86 10.63 -9.01
N ALA A 153 -6.56 9.74 -9.71
CA ALA A 153 -7.00 8.46 -9.16
C ALA A 153 -5.81 7.53 -8.93
N ASP A 154 -4.90 7.47 -9.91
CA ASP A 154 -3.68 6.65 -9.83
C ASP A 154 -2.79 7.12 -8.68
N LEU A 155 -2.63 8.44 -8.52
CA LEU A 155 -1.84 9.02 -7.44
C LEU A 155 -2.48 8.79 -6.07
N ALA A 156 -3.78 9.02 -5.93
CA ALA A 156 -4.49 8.78 -4.68
C ALA A 156 -4.36 7.32 -4.22
N LEU A 157 -4.55 6.39 -5.16
CA LEU A 157 -4.38 4.96 -4.93
C LEU A 157 -2.95 4.62 -4.48
N ALA A 158 -1.93 5.11 -5.18
CA ALA A 158 -0.53 4.84 -4.83
C ALA A 158 -0.16 5.37 -3.42
N LEU A 159 -0.70 6.53 -3.04
CA LEU A 159 -0.45 7.16 -1.75
C LEU A 159 -1.11 6.40 -0.60
N VAL A 160 -2.39 6.05 -0.71
CA VAL A 160 -3.09 5.37 0.40
C VAL A 160 -2.47 4.01 0.70
N LEU A 161 -1.90 3.33 -0.30
CA LEU A 161 -1.22 2.05 -0.16
C LEU A 161 0.06 2.13 0.69
N GLN A 162 0.59 3.33 0.97
CA GLN A 162 1.65 3.46 1.98
C GLN A 162 1.19 3.11 3.39
N GLY A 163 -0.11 3.21 3.67
CA GLY A 163 -0.71 2.74 4.91
C GLY A 163 -0.92 1.23 4.98
N ALA A 164 -0.67 0.50 3.89
CA ALA A 164 -0.83 -0.94 3.83
C ALA A 164 0.41 -1.69 4.34
N ASP A 165 0.17 -2.80 5.05
CA ASP A 165 1.15 -3.77 5.50
C ASP A 165 1.52 -4.65 4.31
N ARG A 166 2.76 -4.45 3.88
CA ARG A 166 3.37 -5.02 2.69
C ARG A 166 4.38 -6.11 3.04
N THR A 167 4.37 -6.62 4.28
CA THR A 167 5.23 -7.74 4.69
C THR A 167 4.97 -9.02 3.88
N SER A 168 3.75 -9.20 3.35
CA SER A 168 3.45 -10.26 2.38
C SER A 168 4.16 -10.07 1.03
N LEU A 169 4.55 -8.84 0.67
CA LEU A 169 5.37 -8.53 -0.50
C LEU A 169 6.86 -8.83 -0.26
N THR A 170 7.31 -8.79 1.00
CA THR A 170 8.71 -8.93 1.40
C THR A 170 8.94 -10.15 2.29
N VAL A 171 9.24 -11.30 1.67
CA VAL A 171 9.82 -12.52 2.26
C VAL A 171 9.57 -12.76 3.77
N THR A 172 8.32 -12.82 4.27
CA THR A 172 8.06 -13.44 5.58
C THR A 172 6.64 -13.98 5.74
N GLN A 173 6.24 -14.95 4.91
CA GLN A 173 5.20 -15.92 5.29
C GLN A 173 5.06 -17.13 4.36
N ALA A 174 5.67 -17.11 3.17
CA ALA A 174 5.70 -18.30 2.30
C ALA A 174 6.48 -19.49 2.90
N ALA A 175 7.41 -19.25 3.82
CA ALA A 175 8.18 -20.31 4.48
C ALA A 175 7.43 -20.99 5.64
N VAL A 176 6.51 -20.28 6.33
CA VAL A 176 5.82 -20.84 7.51
C VAL A 176 4.62 -21.70 7.10
N SER A 177 3.92 -21.36 6.02
CA SER A 177 2.81 -22.18 5.52
C SER A 177 3.29 -23.45 4.78
N GLY A 178 4.49 -23.42 4.19
CA GLY A 178 5.07 -24.59 3.52
C GLY A 178 5.60 -25.65 4.50
N VAL A 179 6.21 -25.22 5.62
CA VAL A 179 6.74 -26.16 6.63
C VAL A 179 5.61 -26.80 7.45
N MET A 180 4.50 -26.09 7.72
CA MET A 180 3.35 -26.69 8.41
C MET A 180 2.55 -27.67 7.54
N ALA A 181 2.46 -27.45 6.22
CA ALA A 181 1.81 -28.41 5.31
C ALA A 181 2.62 -29.71 5.15
N PHE A 182 3.95 -29.63 5.21
CA PHE A 182 4.82 -30.82 5.17
C PHE A 182 4.81 -31.62 6.49
N LEU A 183 4.56 -30.95 7.63
CA LEU A 183 4.46 -31.62 8.94
C LEU A 183 3.06 -32.19 9.24
N GLN A 184 2.01 -31.79 8.51
CA GLN A 184 0.67 -32.39 8.63
C GLN A 184 0.44 -33.58 7.69
N ASN A 185 1.04 -33.60 6.50
CA ASN A 185 0.88 -34.73 5.56
C ASN A 185 1.72 -35.97 5.90
N GLY A 186 2.59 -35.91 6.92
CA GLY A 186 3.39 -37.06 7.38
C GLY A 186 2.76 -37.84 8.53
N LYS A 187 1.51 -37.55 8.91
CA LYS A 187 0.82 -38.20 10.04
C LYS A 187 -0.34 -39.12 9.67
N ASP A 188 -0.62 -39.31 8.38
CA ASP A 188 -1.70 -40.19 7.89
C ASP A 188 -1.19 -41.48 7.21
N GLU A 189 0.08 -41.85 7.37
CA GLU A 189 0.59 -43.19 7.07
C GLU A 189 1.37 -43.74 8.27
N ALA A 190 0.65 -44.31 9.24
CA ALA A 190 1.14 -45.30 10.20
C ALA A 190 -0.03 -46.17 10.68
#